data_AF-X0W1U3-F1
#
_entry.id   AF-X0W1U3-F1
#
_cell.length_a   1.000
_cell.length_b   1.000
_cell.length_c   1.000
_cell.angle_alpha   90.00
_cell.angle_beta   90.00
_cell.angle_gamma   90.00
#
_symmetry.space_group_name_H-M   'P 1'
#
loop_
_entity.id
_entity.type
_entity.pdbx_description
1 polymer ?
#
loop_
_entity_poly.entity_id
_entity_poly.type
_entity_poly.pdbx_seq_one_letter_code
_entity_poly.pdbx_strand_id
1 'polypeptide(L)'
;MPVRLTTLDDYPRLPAPREDATTFEGNAKLKALHYARFAGCWTLADDSGLEVDALDGNPGVHSARYDGNACDPAANNAKLIRELAGVPPRNRTARFRCAIALANPNEILATGLGVVEGVIIDDALGGNGFGYDPHFFVPEFGVT
;
A
#
# COMPACT_ATOMS: atom_id res chain seq x y z
N MET A 1 14.21 17.28 22.24
CA MET A 1 15.21 17.74 21.24
C MET A 1 14.54 17.78 19.88
N PRO A 2 14.89 18.70 18.97
CA PRO A 2 14.33 18.71 17.63
C PRO A 2 14.85 17.50 16.83
N VAL A 3 13.96 16.84 16.09
CA VAL A 3 14.29 15.77 15.15
C VAL A 3 14.48 16.40 13.76
N ARG A 4 15.54 16.04 13.04
CA ARG A 4 15.73 16.41 11.63
C ARG A 4 15.22 15.26 10.76
N LEU A 5 14.35 15.56 9.81
CA LEU A 5 13.89 14.61 8.81
C LEU A 5 14.70 14.77 7.53
N THR A 6 15.04 13.63 6.92
CA THR A 6 15.68 13.49 5.61
C THR A 6 14.87 12.49 4.80
N THR A 7 14.92 12.58 3.47
CA THR A 7 14.23 11.64 2.57
C THR A 7 15.25 10.76 1.82
N LEU A 8 14.77 9.79 1.04
CA LEU A 8 15.66 8.98 0.20
C LEU A 8 16.41 9.82 -0.85
N ASP A 9 15.89 11.00 -1.21
CA ASP A 9 16.54 11.91 -2.17
C ASP A 9 17.87 12.47 -1.64
N ASP A 10 18.05 12.51 -0.32
CA ASP A 10 19.31 12.89 0.33
C ASP A 10 20.39 11.78 0.21
N TYR A 11 20.03 10.59 -0.28
CA TYR A 11 20.88 9.41 -0.39
C TYR A 11 20.88 8.84 -1.82
N PRO A 12 21.40 9.55 -2.84
CA PRO A 12 21.27 9.19 -4.26
C PRO A 12 21.94 7.87 -4.68
N ARG A 13 22.74 7.25 -3.80
CA ARG A 13 23.40 5.95 -4.02
C ARG A 13 22.73 4.80 -3.25
N LEU A 14 21.63 5.08 -2.57
CA LEU A 14 20.88 4.09 -1.79
C LEU A 14 20.03 3.23 -2.73
N PRO A 15 20.31 1.93 -2.86
CA PRO A 15 19.46 1.06 -3.67
C PRO A 15 18.12 0.82 -2.96
N ALA A 16 17.04 0.73 -3.73
CA ALA A 16 15.78 0.24 -3.20
C ALA A 16 15.93 -1.22 -2.72
N PRO A 17 15.33 -1.61 -1.58
CA PRO A 17 15.32 -2.99 -1.13
C PRO A 17 14.41 -3.83 -2.03
N ARG A 18 14.65 -5.14 -2.01
CA ARG A 18 13.70 -6.09 -2.58
C ARG A 18 12.52 -6.26 -1.62
N GLU A 19 11.31 -6.09 -2.13
CA GLU A 19 10.05 -6.30 -1.39
C GLU A 19 9.51 -7.70 -1.71
N ASP A 20 9.94 -8.68 -0.94
CA ASP A 20 9.62 -10.10 -1.10
C ASP A 20 8.83 -10.69 0.09
N ALA A 21 8.44 -9.86 1.06
CA ALA A 21 7.55 -10.31 2.11
C ALA A 21 6.12 -10.49 1.60
N THR A 22 5.40 -11.39 2.24
CA THR A 22 4.00 -11.70 1.92
C THR A 22 2.99 -10.84 2.66
N THR A 23 3.45 -9.87 3.46
CA THR A 23 2.61 -8.98 4.28
C THR A 23 3.11 -7.55 4.21
N PHE A 24 2.19 -6.58 4.33
CA PHE A 24 2.54 -5.16 4.39
C PHE A 24 3.53 -4.86 5.52
N GLU A 25 3.28 -5.41 6.72
CA GLU A 25 4.20 -5.23 7.85
C GLU A 25 5.60 -5.80 7.57
N GLY A 26 5.67 -6.94 6.87
CA GLY A 26 6.95 -7.53 6.46
C GLY A 26 7.73 -6.62 5.52
N ASN A 27 7.09 -6.08 4.48
CA ASN A 27 7.74 -5.15 3.54
C ASN A 27 8.12 -3.83 4.22
N ALA A 28 7.26 -3.28 5.08
CA ALA A 28 7.57 -2.07 5.85
C ALA A 28 8.82 -2.27 6.72
N LYS A 29 8.91 -3.41 7.44
CA LYS A 29 10.09 -3.78 8.24
C LYS A 29 11.34 -3.94 7.37
N LEU A 30 11.25 -4.64 6.24
CA LEU A 30 12.36 -4.82 5.30
C LEU A 30 12.89 -3.45 4.83
N LYS A 31 12.00 -2.55 4.40
CA LYS A 31 12.34 -1.20 3.97
C LYS A 31 13.01 -0.39 5.09
N ALA A 32 12.37 -0.32 6.26
CA ALA A 32 12.86 0.46 7.38
C ALA A 32 14.28 0.01 7.79
N LEU A 33 14.50 -1.29 7.95
CA LEU A 33 15.79 -1.83 8.37
C LEU A 33 16.88 -1.68 7.30
N HIS A 34 16.55 -1.92 6.02
CA HIS A 34 17.47 -1.74 4.91
C HIS A 34 17.97 -0.30 4.83
N TYR A 35 17.05 0.67 4.86
CA TYR A 35 17.39 2.08 4.79
C TYR A 35 18.08 2.58 6.07
N ALA A 36 17.68 2.13 7.25
CA ALA A 36 18.35 2.48 8.51
C ALA A 36 19.82 2.01 8.52
N ARG A 37 20.10 0.80 8.04
CA ARG A 37 21.46 0.27 7.91
C ARG A 37 22.32 1.07 6.96
N PHE A 38 21.76 1.49 5.83
CA PHE A 38 22.51 2.27 4.85
C PHE A 38 22.76 3.71 5.33
N ALA A 39 21.73 4.38 5.84
CA ALA A 39 21.79 5.78 6.23
C ALA A 39 22.46 6.00 7.59
N GLY A 40 22.55 4.96 8.43
CA GLY A 40 23.11 5.06 9.78
C GLY A 40 22.24 5.84 10.77
N CYS A 41 20.96 6.07 10.43
CA CYS A 41 20.00 6.80 11.25
C CYS A 41 18.75 5.97 11.52
N TRP A 42 17.85 6.49 12.35
CA TRP A 42 16.53 5.91 12.51
C TRP A 42 15.73 6.15 11.24
N THR A 43 15.00 5.14 10.77
CA THR A 43 14.24 5.21 9.54
C THR A 43 12.81 4.72 9.76
N LEU A 44 11.86 5.52 9.29
CA LEU A 44 10.46 5.15 9.16
C LEU A 44 10.22 4.71 7.71
N ALA A 45 9.54 3.59 7.50
CA ALA A 45 9.07 3.16 6.19
C ALA A 45 7.67 2.59 6.28
N ASP A 46 6.88 2.76 5.21
CA ASP A 46 5.54 2.21 5.09
C ASP A 46 5.46 1.18 3.96
N ASP A 47 4.45 0.31 4.02
CA ASP A 47 3.97 -0.50 2.90
C ASP A 47 2.45 -0.50 2.91
N SER A 48 1.83 -0.29 1.75
CA SER A 48 0.40 -0.09 1.64
C SER A 48 -0.19 -0.73 0.40
N GLY A 49 -1.49 -0.99 0.45
CA GLY A 49 -2.21 -1.60 -0.66
C GLY A 49 -3.67 -1.87 -0.36
N LEU A 50 -4.35 -2.37 -1.38
CA LEU A 50 -5.76 -2.74 -1.37
C LEU A 50 -5.89 -4.25 -1.17
N GLU A 51 -6.78 -4.66 -0.27
CA GLU A 51 -7.24 -6.04 -0.16
C GLU A 51 -8.74 -6.10 -0.46
N VAL A 52 -9.16 -7.05 -1.29
CA VAL A 52 -10.57 -7.27 -1.64
C VAL A 52 -10.99 -8.66 -1.21
N ASP A 53 -12.06 -8.75 -0.40
CA ASP A 53 -12.47 -10.02 0.22
C ASP A 53 -12.91 -11.05 -0.83
N ALA A 54 -13.60 -10.61 -1.89
CA ALA A 54 -14.01 -11.49 -2.98
C ALA A 54 -12.84 -12.05 -3.81
N LEU A 55 -11.64 -11.49 -3.65
CA LEU A 55 -10.42 -11.89 -4.36
C LEU A 55 -9.39 -12.53 -3.41
N ASP A 56 -9.85 -13.04 -2.26
CA ASP A 56 -9.01 -13.64 -1.22
C ASP A 56 -7.88 -12.70 -0.75
N GLY A 57 -8.18 -11.39 -0.68
CA GLY A 57 -7.24 -10.36 -0.24
C GLY A 57 -6.33 -9.80 -1.34
N ASN A 58 -6.44 -10.25 -2.59
CA ASN A 58 -5.77 -9.59 -3.71
C ASN A 58 -6.36 -8.20 -3.98
N PRO A 59 -5.58 -7.22 -4.48
CA PRO A 59 -4.16 -7.29 -4.87
C PRO A 59 -3.10 -7.46 -3.75
N GLY A 60 -3.42 -7.07 -2.51
CA GLY A 60 -2.52 -7.14 -1.37
C GLY A 60 -1.20 -6.39 -1.59
N VAL A 61 -0.07 -6.99 -1.19
CA VAL A 61 1.29 -6.45 -1.38
C VAL A 61 1.69 -6.24 -2.85
N HIS A 62 0.88 -6.73 -3.80
CA HIS A 62 1.10 -6.53 -5.24
C HIS A 62 0.29 -5.37 -5.82
N SER A 63 -0.37 -4.56 -4.97
CA SER A 63 -1.24 -3.45 -5.37
C SER A 63 -0.66 -2.52 -6.43
N ALA A 64 0.63 -2.14 -6.33
CA ALA A 64 1.27 -1.22 -7.29
C ALA A 64 1.60 -1.85 -8.66
N ARG A 65 1.50 -3.18 -8.78
CA ARG A 65 1.90 -3.99 -9.94
C ARG A 65 0.88 -5.08 -10.25
N TYR A 66 -0.38 -4.81 -9.97
CA TYR A 66 -1.42 -5.83 -10.01
C TYR A 66 -1.64 -6.39 -11.41
N ASP A 67 -1.56 -5.57 -12.46
CA ASP A 67 -1.64 -6.01 -13.84
C ASP A 67 -0.37 -6.76 -14.32
N GLY A 68 0.72 -6.70 -13.56
CA GLY A 68 2.04 -7.24 -13.89
C GLY A 68 3.02 -6.18 -14.36
N ASN A 69 2.54 -5.02 -14.81
CA ASN A 69 3.37 -3.84 -15.05
C ASN A 69 3.41 -2.96 -13.79
N ALA A 70 4.61 -2.51 -13.42
CA ALA A 70 4.73 -1.58 -12.30
C ALA A 70 4.19 -0.20 -12.72
N CYS A 71 3.41 0.43 -11.82
CA CYS A 71 3.02 1.84 -11.93
C CYS A 71 2.05 2.20 -13.09
N ASP A 72 1.15 1.29 -13.50
CA ASP A 72 -0.01 1.63 -14.34
C ASP A 72 -1.33 1.50 -13.54
N PRO A 73 -1.79 2.59 -12.88
CA PRO A 73 -3.04 2.58 -12.13
C PRO A 73 -4.27 2.21 -12.98
N ALA A 74 -4.30 2.60 -14.26
CA ALA A 74 -5.44 2.34 -15.12
C ALA A 74 -5.53 0.85 -15.47
N ALA A 75 -4.40 0.21 -15.77
CA ALA A 75 -4.34 -1.23 -16.01
C ALA A 75 -4.67 -2.04 -14.74
N ASN A 76 -4.17 -1.60 -13.58
CA ASN A 76 -4.49 -2.20 -12.28
C ASN A 76 -5.99 -2.14 -11.98
N ASN A 77 -6.63 -0.98 -12.15
CA ASN A 77 -8.07 -0.80 -11.97
C ASN A 77 -8.88 -1.65 -12.97
N ALA A 78 -8.49 -1.65 -14.25
CA ALA A 78 -9.16 -2.45 -15.27
C ALA A 78 -9.10 -3.95 -14.97
N LYS A 79 -7.97 -4.44 -14.42
CA LYS A 79 -7.85 -5.83 -13.98
C LYS A 79 -8.76 -6.10 -12.77
N LEU A 80 -8.72 -5.25 -11.75
CA LEU A 80 -9.55 -5.37 -10.56
C LEU A 80 -11.05 -5.50 -10.90
N ILE A 81 -11.57 -4.57 -11.71
CA ILE A 81 -12.98 -4.56 -12.10
C ILE A 81 -13.34 -5.79 -12.93
N ARG A 82 -12.44 -6.24 -13.81
CA ARG A 82 -12.65 -7.46 -14.60
C ARG A 82 -12.77 -8.71 -13.73
N GLU A 83 -11.96 -8.84 -12.69
CA GLU A 83 -11.99 -10.00 -11.79
C GLU A 83 -13.20 -9.97 -10.83
N LEU A 84 -13.74 -8.78 -10.56
CA LEU A 84 -14.98 -8.61 -9.80
C LEU A 84 -16.25 -8.70 -10.66
N ALA A 85 -16.13 -8.93 -11.97
CA ALA A 85 -17.26 -9.07 -12.86
C ALA A 85 -18.18 -10.22 -12.40
N GLY A 86 -19.45 -9.91 -12.17
CA GLY A 86 -20.45 -10.87 -11.69
C GLY A 86 -20.46 -11.10 -10.17
N VAL A 87 -19.50 -10.55 -9.41
CA VAL A 87 -19.55 -10.54 -7.94
C VAL A 87 -20.61 -9.51 -7.50
N PRO A 88 -21.64 -9.89 -6.71
CA PRO A 88 -22.64 -8.93 -6.25
C PRO A 88 -22.02 -7.81 -5.39
N PRO A 89 -22.49 -6.55 -5.47
CA PRO A 89 -21.90 -5.43 -4.72
C PRO A 89 -21.75 -5.67 -3.21
N ARG A 90 -22.72 -6.35 -2.59
CA ARG A 90 -22.67 -6.73 -1.16
C ARG A 90 -21.49 -7.63 -0.76
N ASN A 91 -20.86 -8.29 -1.73
CA ASN A 91 -19.72 -9.20 -1.52
C ASN A 91 -18.38 -8.55 -1.93
N ARG A 92 -18.36 -7.26 -2.30
CA ARG A 92 -17.17 -6.55 -2.77
C ARG A 92 -16.53 -5.69 -1.68
N THR A 93 -16.60 -6.14 -0.43
CA THR A 93 -15.92 -5.48 0.68
C THR A 93 -14.42 -5.47 0.42
N ALA A 94 -13.80 -4.34 0.73
CA ALA A 94 -12.39 -4.10 0.50
C ALA A 94 -11.83 -3.19 1.56
N ARG A 95 -10.51 -3.16 1.66
CA ARG A 95 -9.81 -2.30 2.62
C ARG A 95 -8.48 -1.84 2.10
N PHE A 96 -8.19 -0.56 2.31
CA PHE A 96 -6.82 -0.08 2.25
C PHE A 96 -6.12 -0.41 3.56
N ARG A 97 -4.94 -1.02 3.47
CA ARG A 97 -4.05 -1.22 4.61
C ARG A 97 -2.78 -0.41 4.41
N CYS A 98 -2.26 0.13 5.50
CA CYS A 98 -0.94 0.76 5.55
C CYS A 98 -0.23 0.26 6.81
N ALA A 99 0.86 -0.47 6.62
CA ALA A 99 1.76 -0.83 7.69
C ALA A 99 2.93 0.15 7.72
N ILE A 100 3.33 0.60 8.91
CA ILE A 100 4.48 1.47 9.12
C ILE A 100 5.44 0.77 10.07
N ALA A 101 6.73 0.86 9.80
CA ALA A 101 7.79 0.34 10.66
C ALA A 101 8.84 1.43 10.95
N LEU A 102 9.27 1.50 12.21
CA LEU A 102 10.40 2.31 12.65
C LEU A 102 11.57 1.37 12.98
N ALA A 103 12.74 1.66 12.42
CA ALA A 103 13.96 0.89 12.66
C ALA A 103 15.14 1.79 13.02
N ASN A 104 16.07 1.24 13.80
CA ASN A 104 17.45 1.73 13.85
C ASN A 104 18.35 0.81 12.99
N PRO A 105 19.66 1.08 12.83
CA PRO A 105 20.53 0.23 11.99
C PRO A 105 20.61 -1.24 12.42
N ASN A 106 20.25 -1.57 13.66
CA ASN A 106 20.38 -2.90 14.23
C ASN A 106 19.05 -3.68 14.21
N GLU A 107 17.93 -3.02 14.49
CA GLU A 107 16.65 -3.68 14.75
C GLU A 107 15.41 -2.84 14.40
N ILE A 108 14.26 -3.52 14.38
CA ILE A 108 12.94 -2.88 14.32
C ILE A 108 12.56 -2.42 15.73
N LEU A 109 12.22 -1.14 15.88
CA LEU A 109 11.84 -0.52 17.14
C LEU A 109 10.33 -0.55 17.39
N ALA A 110 9.53 -0.35 16.34
CA ALA A 110 8.08 -0.34 16.45
C ALA A 110 7.42 -0.60 15.09
N THR A 111 6.18 -1.11 15.12
CA THR A 111 5.30 -1.16 13.96
C THR A 111 3.90 -0.65 14.29
N GLY A 112 3.17 -0.21 13.27
CA GLY A 112 1.77 0.17 13.34
C GLY A 112 1.04 -0.24 12.07
N LEU A 113 -0.26 -0.50 12.18
CA LEU A 113 -1.13 -0.86 11.07
C LEU A 113 -2.37 0.04 11.09
N GLY A 114 -2.63 0.72 9.98
CA GLY A 114 -3.86 1.44 9.71
C GLY A 114 -4.71 0.71 8.68
N VAL A 115 -6.03 0.83 8.82
CA VAL A 115 -7.00 0.23 7.89
C VAL A 115 -8.12 1.23 7.61
N VAL A 116 -8.52 1.34 6.35
CA VAL A 116 -9.74 2.01 5.92
C VAL A 116 -10.62 0.97 5.23
N GLU A 117 -11.80 0.70 5.77
CA GLU A 117 -12.78 -0.23 5.19
C GLU A 117 -13.66 0.48 4.17
N GLY A 118 -14.05 -0.26 3.12
CA GLY A 118 -14.88 0.25 2.04
C GLY A 118 -15.41 -0.88 1.15
N VAL A 119 -15.87 -0.50 -0.03
CA VAL A 119 -16.41 -1.43 -1.03
C VAL A 119 -15.94 -1.04 -2.43
N ILE A 120 -15.77 -2.01 -3.31
CA ILE A 120 -15.41 -1.75 -4.71
C ILE A 120 -16.66 -1.53 -5.57
N ILE A 121 -16.67 -0.42 -6.29
CA ILE A 121 -17.72 -0.06 -7.26
C ILE A 121 -17.23 -0.24 -8.71
N ASP A 122 -18.16 -0.56 -9.62
CA ASP A 122 -17.82 -0.81 -11.04
C ASP A 122 -17.37 0.46 -11.75
N ASP A 123 -18.16 1.53 -11.61
CA ASP A 123 -17.90 2.79 -12.29
C ASP A 123 -16.99 3.68 -11.44
N ALA A 124 -15.92 4.19 -12.06
CA ALA A 124 -15.03 5.12 -11.41
C ALA A 124 -15.77 6.41 -11.05
N LEU A 125 -15.67 6.86 -9.80
CA LEU A 125 -16.19 8.14 -9.33
C LEU A 125 -15.04 9.05 -8.89
N GLY A 126 -15.25 10.36 -9.04
CA GLY A 126 -14.23 11.36 -8.72
C GLY A 126 -13.08 11.44 -9.72
N GLY A 127 -12.24 12.45 -9.53
CA GLY A 127 -11.00 12.66 -10.32
C GLY A 127 -9.81 13.09 -9.45
N ASN A 128 -9.98 13.03 -8.13
CA ASN A 128 -8.94 13.30 -7.14
C ASN A 128 -8.44 11.95 -6.61
N GLY A 129 -7.19 11.89 -6.15
CA GLY A 129 -6.60 10.66 -5.61
C GLY A 129 -5.68 9.94 -6.60
N PHE A 130 -5.33 8.71 -6.27
CA PHE A 130 -4.42 7.87 -7.06
C PHE A 130 -4.74 6.37 -6.89
N GLY A 131 -4.14 5.53 -7.72
CA GLY A 131 -4.31 4.08 -7.60
C GLY A 131 -5.77 3.64 -7.74
N TYR A 132 -6.30 3.02 -6.68
CA TYR A 132 -7.64 2.42 -6.66
C TYR A 132 -8.73 3.35 -6.11
N ASP A 133 -8.39 4.56 -5.68
CA ASP A 133 -9.34 5.52 -5.09
C ASP A 133 -10.63 5.67 -5.90
N PRO A 134 -10.62 5.82 -7.24
CA PRO A 134 -11.85 6.03 -8.01
C PRO A 134 -12.86 4.89 -7.92
N HIS A 135 -12.44 3.69 -7.53
CA HIS A 135 -13.28 2.51 -7.37
C HIS A 135 -13.51 2.12 -5.90
N PHE A 136 -12.84 2.78 -4.95
CA PHE A 136 -12.92 2.46 -3.54
C PHE A 136 -13.91 3.39 -2.83
N PHE A 137 -15.14 2.94 -2.67
CA PHE A 137 -16.20 3.71 -2.03
C PHE A 137 -16.20 3.50 -0.52
N VAL A 138 -16.26 4.59 0.26
CA VAL A 138 -16.36 4.57 1.72
C VAL A 138 -17.80 4.91 2.15
N PRO A 139 -18.63 3.92 2.55
CA PRO A 139 -20.05 4.14 2.80
C PRO A 139 -20.35 5.16 3.90
N GLU A 140 -19.48 5.27 4.91
CA GLU A 140 -19.62 6.23 6.00
C GLU A 140 -19.58 7.69 5.52
N PHE A 141 -18.80 7.97 4.47
CA PHE A 141 -18.63 9.31 3.92
C PHE A 141 -19.42 9.54 2.63
N GLY A 142 -19.96 8.47 2.02
CA GLY A 142 -20.76 8.56 0.80
C GLY A 142 -19.96 8.99 -0.43
N VAL A 143 -18.65 8.78 -0.42
CA VAL A 143 -17.73 9.18 -1.50
C VAL A 143 -16.71 8.07 -1.77
N THR A 144 -16.18 8.09 -2.99
CA THR A 144 -14.87 7.49 -3.33
C THR A 144 -13.76 8.46 -3.00
#